data_AF-A0A497B7E2-F1
#
_entry.id   AF-A0A497B7E2-F1
#
_cell.length_a   1.000
_cell.length_b   1.000
_cell.length_c   1.000
_cell.angle_alpha   90.00
_cell.angle_beta   90.00
_cell.angle_gamma   90.00
#
_symmetry.space_group_name_H-M   'P 1'
#
loop_
_entity.id
_entity.type
_entity.pdbx_description
1 polymer ?
#
loop_
_entity_poly.entity_id
_entity_poly.type
_entity_poly.pdbx_seq_one_letter_code
_entity_poly.pdbx_strand_id
1 'polypeptide(L)'
;MNIRTLKYLPLVAIMVVMFSIAVAYSAEEVIEGTVESVTQAIDKNGTAYTRVLVSFERTLEGTNYSIILPVMGFGDDAEPAAALENGSQIRAIAQNRLYQGRESYTIIQLLE
;
A
#
# COMPACT_ATOMS: atom_id res chain seq x y z
N MET A 1 25.12 -32.10 -26.73
CA MET A 1 25.05 -30.71 -26.23
C MET A 1 26.18 -29.92 -26.86
N ASN A 2 25.88 -28.83 -27.57
CA ASN A 2 26.87 -28.12 -28.41
C ASN A 2 27.81 -27.28 -27.53
N ILE A 3 29.13 -27.39 -27.68
CA ILE A 3 30.13 -26.61 -26.89
C ILE A 3 29.88 -25.10 -26.99
N ARG A 4 29.25 -24.64 -28.09
CA ARG A 4 28.84 -23.25 -28.29
C ARG A 4 27.73 -22.78 -27.34
N THR A 5 26.80 -23.64 -26.94
CA THR A 5 25.71 -23.27 -26.00
C THR A 5 26.19 -23.22 -24.54
N LEU A 6 27.27 -23.93 -24.21
CA LEU A 6 27.86 -23.95 -22.86
C LEU A 6 28.49 -22.59 -22.47
N LYS A 7 28.96 -21.80 -23.46
CA LYS A 7 29.56 -20.48 -23.23
C LYS A 7 28.56 -19.42 -22.75
N TYR A 8 27.29 -19.55 -23.11
CA TYR A 8 26.24 -18.60 -22.74
C TYR A 8 25.49 -19.01 -21.46
N LEU A 9 25.70 -20.24 -20.99
CA LEU A 9 25.12 -20.76 -19.75
C LEU A 9 25.35 -19.87 -18.51
N PRO A 10 26.56 -19.31 -18.25
CA PRO A 10 26.75 -18.44 -17.09
C PRO A 10 26.03 -17.09 -17.24
N LEU A 11 25.90 -16.55 -18.46
CA LEU A 11 25.17 -15.31 -18.72
C LEU A 11 23.66 -15.49 -18.45
N VAL A 12 23.12 -16.62 -18.89
CA VAL A 12 21.72 -16.98 -18.65
C VAL A 12 21.48 -17.17 -17.15
N ALA A 13 22.40 -17.83 -16.43
CA ALA A 13 22.29 -18.00 -14.99
C ALA A 13 22.30 -16.66 -14.22
N ILE A 14 23.18 -15.72 -14.59
CA ILE A 14 23.23 -14.38 -13.97
C ILE A 14 21.92 -13.63 -14.23
N MET A 15 21.40 -13.69 -15.46
CA MET A 15 20.14 -13.02 -15.81
C MET A 15 18.96 -13.56 -14.99
N VAL A 16 18.91 -14.87 -14.76
CA VAL A 16 17.86 -15.49 -13.91
C VAL A 16 17.96 -15.05 -12.46
N VAL A 17 19.18 -14.96 -11.90
CA VAL A 17 19.40 -14.51 -10.51
C VAL A 17 19.05 -13.02 -10.34
N MET A 18 19.33 -12.18 -11.33
CA MET A 18 18.96 -10.75 -11.29
C MET A 18 17.44 -10.51 -11.35
N PHE A 19 16.66 -11.43 -11.93
CA PHE A 19 15.21 -11.32 -11.96
C PHE A 19 14.51 -11.77 -10.67
N SER A 20 15.17 -12.56 -9.81
CA SER A 20 14.56 -13.10 -8.59
C SER A 20 14.46 -12.14 -7.39
N ILE A 21 15.04 -10.93 -7.46
CA ILE A 21 15.09 -10.00 -6.32
C ILE A 21 13.90 -9.03 -6.24
N ALA A 22 13.00 -9.03 -7.22
CA ALA A 22 11.83 -8.17 -7.22
C ALA A 22 10.64 -8.83 -6.51
N VAL A 23 10.81 -9.17 -5.23
CA VAL A 23 9.70 -9.60 -4.38
C VAL A 23 8.97 -8.33 -3.93
N ALA A 24 7.86 -8.02 -4.59
CA ALA A 24 6.95 -6.97 -4.10
C ALA A 24 6.28 -7.50 -2.84
N TYR A 25 6.81 -7.13 -1.67
CA TYR A 25 6.17 -7.38 -0.39
C TYR A 25 4.97 -6.45 -0.27
N SER A 26 3.77 -7.00 -0.45
CA SER A 26 2.54 -6.36 0.00
C SER A 26 2.08 -7.15 1.22
N ALA A 27 2.12 -6.51 2.38
CA ALA A 27 1.71 -7.10 3.64
C ALA A 27 0.35 -6.53 4.06
N GLU A 28 -0.50 -7.40 4.59
CA GLU A 28 -1.71 -7.00 5.30
C GLU A 28 -1.29 -6.61 6.72
N GLU A 29 -1.72 -5.44 7.18
CA GLU A 29 -1.46 -4.97 8.53
C GLU A 29 -2.68 -4.28 9.13
N VAL A 30 -2.77 -4.30 10.45
CA VAL A 30 -3.76 -3.49 11.17
C VAL A 30 -3.22 -2.08 11.30
N ILE A 31 -3.99 -1.11 10.80
CA ILE A 31 -3.68 0.31 10.90
C ILE A 31 -4.62 0.96 11.92
N GLU A 32 -4.07 1.90 12.69
CA GLU A 32 -4.78 2.70 13.68
C GLU A 32 -4.30 4.16 13.54
N GLY A 33 -5.22 5.11 13.42
CA GLY A 33 -4.87 6.52 13.26
C GLY A 33 -6.08 7.46 13.22
N THR A 34 -5.83 8.76 13.06
CA THR A 34 -6.88 9.78 13.06
C THR A 34 -7.21 10.22 11.65
N VAL A 35 -8.49 10.25 11.29
CA VAL A 35 -8.97 10.72 9.98
C VAL A 35 -8.80 12.24 9.88
N GLU A 36 -8.00 12.72 8.93
CA GLU A 36 -7.78 14.15 8.69
C GLU A 36 -8.75 14.69 7.63
N SER A 37 -8.99 13.91 6.57
CA SER A 37 -9.93 14.27 5.52
C SER A 37 -10.43 13.05 4.75
N VAL A 38 -11.65 13.15 4.24
CA VAL A 38 -12.26 12.15 3.36
C VAL A 38 -12.60 12.80 2.03
N THR A 39 -12.26 12.14 0.92
CA THR A 39 -12.56 12.62 -0.43
C THR A 39 -12.98 11.46 -1.32
N GLN A 40 -14.19 11.52 -1.89
CA GLN A 40 -14.58 10.61 -2.96
C GLN A 40 -14.09 11.11 -4.32
N ALA A 41 -13.67 10.19 -5.17
CA ALA A 41 -13.25 10.47 -6.54
C ALA A 41 -13.59 9.29 -7.47
N ILE A 42 -13.46 9.51 -8.77
CA ILE A 42 -13.65 8.48 -9.80
C ILE A 42 -12.28 8.10 -10.36
N ASP A 43 -12.02 6.80 -10.47
CA ASP A 43 -10.79 6.28 -11.04
C ASP A 43 -10.77 6.38 -12.58
N LYS A 44 -9.64 5.98 -13.19
CA LYS A 44 -9.48 5.99 -14.65
C LYS A 44 -10.43 5.04 -15.40
N ASN A 45 -11.08 4.12 -14.70
CA ASN A 45 -12.00 3.13 -15.24
C ASN A 45 -13.47 3.52 -14.99
N GLY A 46 -13.75 4.70 -14.42
CA GLY A 46 -15.11 5.14 -14.09
C GLY A 46 -15.65 4.59 -12.77
N THR A 47 -14.83 3.93 -11.96
CA THR A 47 -15.22 3.35 -10.67
C THR A 47 -14.99 4.35 -9.55
N ALA A 48 -15.99 4.55 -8.69
CA ALA A 48 -15.84 5.39 -7.51
C ALA A 48 -14.86 4.76 -6.51
N TYR A 49 -14.05 5.61 -5.87
CA TYR A 49 -13.19 5.24 -4.76
C TYR A 49 -13.15 6.36 -3.74
N THR A 50 -12.83 6.01 -2.51
CA THR A 50 -12.68 6.96 -1.43
C THR A 50 -11.21 7.04 -1.02
N ARG A 51 -10.68 8.25 -0.95
CA ARG A 51 -9.38 8.54 -0.35
C ARG A 51 -9.59 9.19 1.00
N VAL A 52 -9.07 8.54 2.02
CA VAL A 52 -9.03 9.02 3.40
C VAL A 52 -7.58 9.41 3.69
N LEU A 53 -7.33 10.65 4.12
CA LEU A 53 -6.02 11.01 4.66
C LEU A 53 -6.05 10.72 6.16
N VAL A 54 -5.12 9.90 6.63
CA VAL A 54 -5.06 9.46 8.02
C VAL A 54 -3.71 9.85 8.60
N SER A 55 -3.74 10.45 9.78
CA SER A 55 -2.59 10.77 10.61
C SER A 55 -2.20 9.56 11.44
N PHE A 56 -0.94 9.14 11.33
CA PHE A 56 -0.33 8.04 12.06
C PHE A 56 0.79 8.55 12.93
N GLU A 57 0.80 8.14 14.20
CA GLU A 57 1.95 8.31 15.08
C GLU A 57 2.97 7.21 14.80
N ARG A 58 4.20 7.60 14.51
CA ARG A 58 5.32 6.69 14.27
C ARG A 58 6.46 7.05 15.22
N THR A 59 7.29 6.06 15.54
CA THR A 59 8.52 6.27 16.30
C THR A 59 9.70 5.81 15.46
N LEU A 60 10.65 6.71 15.22
CA LEU A 60 11.93 6.39 14.57
C LEU A 60 13.06 6.81 15.50
N GLU A 61 13.92 5.84 15.85
CA GLU A 61 15.07 6.07 16.74
C GLU A 61 14.70 6.79 18.06
N GLY A 62 13.52 6.48 18.61
CA GLY A 62 13.02 7.10 19.85
C GLY A 62 12.38 8.48 19.68
N THR A 63 12.34 9.02 18.47
CA THR A 63 11.63 10.27 18.16
C THR A 63 10.23 9.95 17.63
N ASN A 64 9.21 10.48 18.31
CA ASN A 64 7.82 10.38 17.85
C ASN A 64 7.53 11.46 16.82
N TYR A 65 6.85 11.08 15.75
CA TYR A 65 6.43 11.98 14.70
C TYR A 65 5.11 11.51 14.08
N SER A 66 4.30 12.47 13.69
CA SER A 66 3.06 12.24 12.95
C SER A 66 3.34 12.28 11.45
N ILE A 67 2.78 11.33 10.72
CA ILE A 67 2.74 11.34 9.26
C ILE A 67 1.31 11.22 8.77
N ILE A 68 1.01 11.90 7.66
CA ILE A 68 -0.27 11.78 6.98
C ILE A 68 -0.09 10.88 5.77
N LEU A 69 -0.80 9.75 5.74
CA LEU A 69 -0.76 8.80 4.63
C LEU A 69 -2.15 8.62 4.02
N PRO A 70 -2.22 8.38 2.70
CA PRO A 70 -3.48 8.05 2.05
C PRO A 70 -3.87 6.61 2.35
N VAL A 71 -5.11 6.45 2.80
CA VAL A 71 -5.82 5.18 3.00
C VAL A 71 -6.99 5.14 2.01
N MET A 72 -6.99 4.14 1.15
CA MET A 72 -7.89 4.06 -0.01
C MET A 72 -8.97 2.99 0.23
N GLY A 73 -10.24 3.35 0.06
CA GLY A 73 -11.36 2.41 -0.05
C GLY A 73 -11.75 2.25 -1.52
N PHE A 74 -11.67 1.05 -2.05
CA PHE A 74 -12.08 0.71 -3.42
C PHE A 74 -13.24 -0.30 -3.40
N GLY A 75 -14.02 -0.36 -4.47
CA GLY A 75 -15.10 -1.34 -4.59
C GLY A 75 -16.10 -1.22 -3.44
N ASP A 76 -16.37 -2.33 -2.77
CA ASP A 76 -17.33 -2.43 -1.67
C ASP A 76 -16.90 -1.60 -0.44
N ASP A 77 -15.61 -1.27 -0.30
CA ASP A 77 -15.08 -0.46 0.81
C ASP A 77 -15.14 1.05 0.53
N ALA A 78 -15.52 1.47 -0.68
CA ALA A 78 -15.57 2.89 -1.04
C ALA A 78 -16.65 3.64 -0.24
N GLU A 79 -17.87 3.09 -0.13
CA GLU A 79 -18.95 3.72 0.64
C GLU A 79 -18.69 3.73 2.16
N PRO A 80 -18.29 2.61 2.81
CA PRO A 80 -17.93 2.61 4.22
C PRO A 80 -16.81 3.60 4.56
N ALA A 81 -15.76 3.67 3.73
CA ALA A 81 -14.68 4.62 3.92
C ALA A 81 -15.13 6.08 3.78
N ALA A 82 -16.18 6.35 2.98
CA ALA A 82 -16.73 7.69 2.82
C ALA A 82 -17.60 8.14 3.99
N ALA A 83 -18.10 7.20 4.80
CA ALA A 83 -18.87 7.47 6.00
C ALA A 83 -17.99 7.87 7.20
N LEU A 84 -16.66 7.76 7.08
CA LEU A 84 -15.73 8.20 8.12
C LEU A 84 -15.79 9.73 8.29
N GLU A 85 -15.69 10.18 9.54
CA GLU A 85 -15.74 11.59 9.88
C GLU A 85 -14.35 12.16 10.16
N ASN A 86 -14.11 13.42 9.79
CA ASN A 86 -12.86 14.10 10.12
C ASN A 86 -12.71 14.20 11.66
N GLY A 87 -11.53 13.86 12.16
CA GLY A 87 -11.20 13.79 13.57
C GLY A 87 -11.56 12.46 14.25
N SER A 88 -12.25 11.55 13.55
CA SER A 88 -12.53 10.21 14.08
C SER A 88 -11.28 9.33 14.07
N GLN A 89 -11.25 8.32 14.97
CA GLN A 89 -10.25 7.27 14.92
C GLN A 89 -10.68 6.22 13.90
N ILE A 90 -9.75 5.80 13.06
CA ILE A 90 -9.91 4.66 12.16
C ILE A 90 -9.07 3.50 12.67
N ARG A 91 -9.68 2.31 12.63
CA ARG A 91 -9.01 1.03 12.78
C ARG A 91 -9.38 0.15 11.60
N ALA A 92 -8.41 -0.43 10.92
CA ALA A 92 -8.70 -1.23 9.73
C ALA A 92 -7.62 -2.29 9.49
N ILE A 93 -8.01 -3.40 8.87
CA ILE A 93 -7.07 -4.26 8.16
C ILE A 93 -6.85 -3.63 6.79
N ALA A 94 -5.59 -3.32 6.49
CA ALA A 94 -5.22 -2.66 5.25
C ALA A 94 -4.04 -3.36 4.59
N GLN A 95 -4.04 -3.35 3.26
CA GLN A 95 -2.91 -3.74 2.45
C GLN A 95 -1.94 -2.56 2.32
N ASN A 96 -0.70 -2.76 2.74
CA ASN A 96 0.37 -1.79 2.51
C ASN A 96 0.84 -1.85 1.05
N ARG A 97 1.02 -0.69 0.46
CA ARG A 97 1.66 -0.50 -0.84
C ARG A 97 2.68 0.62 -0.80
N LEU A 98 3.90 0.30 -1.22
CA LEU A 98 4.94 1.27 -1.53
C LEU A 98 4.91 1.62 -3.02
N TYR A 99 4.64 2.87 -3.35
CA TYR A 99 4.67 3.38 -4.72
C TYR A 99 5.57 4.60 -4.81
N GLN A 100 6.63 4.52 -5.63
CA GLN A 100 7.62 5.59 -5.79
C GLN A 100 8.19 6.10 -4.44
N GLY A 101 8.41 5.19 -3.50
CA GLY A 101 8.92 5.51 -2.16
C GLY A 101 7.90 6.14 -1.21
N ARG A 102 6.62 6.22 -1.60
CA ARG A 102 5.53 6.69 -0.75
C ARG A 102 4.68 5.50 -0.31
N GLU A 103 4.45 5.43 0.99
CA GLU A 103 3.56 4.46 1.60
C GLU A 103 2.11 4.90 1.39
N SER A 104 1.26 3.92 1.14
CA SER A 104 -0.19 4.07 0.99
C SER A 104 -0.87 2.79 1.44
N TYR A 105 -2.10 2.93 1.92
CA TYR A 105 -2.90 1.82 2.40
C TYR A 105 -4.11 1.63 1.52
N THR A 106 -4.52 0.38 1.33
CA THR A 106 -5.81 0.02 0.75
C THR A 106 -6.60 -0.74 1.81
N ILE A 107 -7.80 -0.28 2.13
CA ILE A 107 -8.70 -0.93 3.09
C ILE A 107 -9.07 -2.30 2.53
N ILE A 108 -8.92 -3.32 3.37
CA ILE A 108 -9.47 -4.66 3.15
C ILE A 108 -10.73 -4.82 4.00
N GLN A 109 -10.70 -4.29 5.22
CA GLN A 109 -11.79 -4.38 6.18
C GLN A 109 -11.68 -3.26 7.21
N LEU A 110 -12.73 -2.45 7.39
CA LEU A 110 -12.85 -1.56 8.55
C LEU A 110 -13.15 -2.38 9.82
N LEU A 111 -12.54 -1.99 10.92
CA LEU A 111 -12.72 -2.57 12.25
C LEU A 111 -13.43 -1.54 13.14
N GLU A 112 -14.37 -2.01 13.96
CA GLU A 112 -15.05 -1.20 14.99
C GLU A 112 -14.10 -0.73 16.11
#